data_AF-A0A965XU86-F1
#
_entry.id   AF-A0A965XU86-F1
#
_cell.length_a   1.000
_cell.length_b   1.000
_cell.length_c   1.000
_cell.angle_alpha   90.00
_cell.angle_beta   90.00
_cell.angle_gamma   90.00
#
_symmetry.space_group_name_H-M   'P 1'
#
loop_
_entity.id
_entity.type
_entity.pdbx_description
1 polymer ?
#
loop_
_entity_poly.entity_id
_entity_poly.type
_entity_poly.pdbx_seq_one_letter_code
_entity_poly.pdbx_strand_id
1 'polypeptide(L)'
;MKKILFLTISLVLSAVVYGQGAFDALRFSQYRYEGSARSMAMGNAFTSLGGDSYSISINPASSAIYKYSEFTFTPSLFNSSSESLYLDNRESEKWTRAGVSNAGFVVPFNISLSPYGLKAITFGVAINKLNNYTNRSYSFGVNQESSWLGSLAEGLTGINNINLDITDDWNPFYDYPGASWREILAWNSNLLDPLSDNEYIGATENLDGDLIYLAGDLNQEYFREQSGSLSEVVFNMGANISDRFFFGANLGLQSIEFNDYQKYSETAINPNLFDSYFSDFSHTYRQTSSGVGINLKAGFIAIPFDGLRVGASISTPTWMYIKDTWDEIINARYSDGYSSEILSPVGEYNYRINTPFRWNIGGSYVFGKIGLVSIDYEGANYSSIIMMTEDGNEREFNNENAYIKDAYQSAYTLR
;
A
#
# COMPACT_ATOMS: atom_id res chain seq x y z
N MET A 1 -16.67 -1.86 35.27
CA MET A 1 -16.90 -1.78 33.81
C MET A 1 -15.81 -0.99 33.10
N LYS A 2 -15.38 0.18 33.60
CA LYS A 2 -14.27 0.96 33.01
C LYS A 2 -12.90 0.23 32.94
N LYS A 3 -12.53 -0.54 33.97
CA LYS A 3 -11.29 -1.37 33.95
C LYS A 3 -11.28 -2.49 32.91
N ILE A 4 -12.45 -2.96 32.48
CA ILE A 4 -12.56 -3.98 31.42
C ILE A 4 -12.38 -3.33 30.04
N LEU A 5 -12.85 -2.07 29.87
CA LEU A 5 -12.72 -1.32 28.64
C LEU A 5 -11.24 -1.01 28.31
N PHE A 6 -10.44 -0.60 29.30
CA PHE A 6 -9.01 -0.36 29.16
C PHE A 6 -8.22 -1.62 28.77
N LEU A 7 -8.58 -2.79 29.33
CA LEU A 7 -7.93 -4.05 28.99
C LEU A 7 -8.24 -4.48 27.53
N THR A 8 -9.46 -4.20 27.05
CA THR A 8 -9.81 -4.42 25.63
C THR A 8 -9.10 -3.44 24.68
N ILE A 9 -8.90 -2.18 25.08
CA ILE A 9 -8.17 -1.19 24.26
C ILE A 9 -6.69 -1.56 24.16
N SER A 10 -6.05 -2.00 25.25
CA SER A 10 -4.68 -2.52 25.25
C SER A 10 -4.51 -3.80 24.42
N LEU A 11 -5.48 -4.74 24.49
CA LEU A 11 -5.45 -5.94 23.63
C LEU A 11 -5.62 -5.57 22.14
N VAL A 12 -6.47 -4.60 21.81
CA VAL A 12 -6.64 -4.13 20.44
C VAL A 12 -5.39 -3.40 19.94
N LEU A 13 -4.70 -2.62 20.78
CA LEU A 13 -3.45 -1.92 20.41
C LEU A 13 -2.27 -2.87 20.19
N SER A 14 -2.13 -3.93 20.99
CA SER A 14 -1.10 -4.96 20.71
C SER A 14 -1.33 -5.68 19.38
N ALA A 15 -2.59 -5.89 18.97
CA ALA A 15 -2.92 -6.44 17.66
C ALA A 15 -2.65 -5.46 16.49
N VAL A 16 -2.56 -4.16 16.76
CA VAL A 16 -2.34 -3.12 15.73
C VAL A 16 -0.87 -3.03 15.31
N VAL A 17 0.09 -3.39 16.17
CA VAL A 17 1.53 -3.38 15.82
C VAL A 17 1.87 -4.47 14.80
N TYR A 18 1.32 -5.67 14.94
CA TYR A 18 1.55 -6.80 14.01
C TYR A 18 0.83 -6.64 12.66
N GLY A 19 -0.24 -5.84 12.62
CA GLY A 19 -1.04 -5.63 11.41
C GLY A 19 -0.32 -4.79 10.35
N GLN A 20 0.56 -3.85 10.74
CA GLN A 20 1.13 -2.85 9.82
C GLN A 20 1.92 -3.51 8.68
N GLY A 21 2.87 -4.40 9.01
CA GLY A 21 3.65 -5.13 8.00
C GLY A 21 2.76 -6.01 7.11
N ALA A 22 1.78 -6.69 7.69
CA ALA A 22 0.83 -7.49 6.94
C ALA A 22 -0.03 -6.64 5.98
N PHE A 23 -0.46 -5.43 6.38
CA PHE A 23 -1.24 -4.53 5.55
C PHE A 23 -0.44 -4.01 4.35
N ASP A 24 0.85 -3.71 4.56
CA ASP A 24 1.74 -3.29 3.48
C ASP A 24 2.02 -4.46 2.53
N ALA A 25 2.23 -5.66 3.05
CA ALA A 25 2.37 -6.87 2.22
C ALA A 25 1.13 -7.14 1.35
N LEU A 26 -0.07 -6.93 1.89
CA LEU A 26 -1.31 -6.98 1.11
C LEU A 26 -1.38 -5.87 0.05
N ARG A 27 -1.07 -4.63 0.43
CA ARG A 27 -1.10 -3.45 -0.46
C ARG A 27 -0.21 -3.66 -1.68
N PHE A 28 1.00 -4.14 -1.45
CA PHE A 28 2.00 -4.41 -2.48
C PHE A 28 1.67 -5.65 -3.33
N SER A 29 0.85 -6.56 -2.79
CA SER A 29 0.38 -7.74 -3.52
C SER A 29 -0.88 -7.49 -4.37
N GLN A 30 -1.60 -6.39 -4.17
CA GLN A 30 -2.88 -6.13 -4.86
C GLN A 30 -2.69 -5.48 -6.25
N TYR A 31 -3.43 -5.99 -7.23
CA TYR A 31 -3.49 -5.41 -8.59
C TYR A 31 -4.81 -4.69 -8.80
N ARG A 32 -4.72 -3.43 -9.25
CA ARG A 32 -5.83 -2.59 -9.72
C ARG A 32 -5.45 -2.07 -11.10
N TYR A 33 -5.71 -2.88 -12.11
CA TYR A 33 -5.28 -2.63 -13.47
C TYR A 33 -5.80 -1.29 -14.02
N GLU A 34 -4.89 -0.40 -14.45
CA GLU A 34 -5.23 0.83 -15.17
C GLU A 34 -5.36 0.64 -16.68
N GLY A 35 -4.91 -0.50 -17.24
CA GLY A 35 -5.13 -0.90 -18.63
C GLY A 35 -4.58 0.04 -19.72
N SER A 36 -4.70 -0.40 -20.97
CA SER A 36 -4.77 0.48 -22.14
C SER A 36 -6.18 1.09 -22.25
N ALA A 37 -6.36 2.13 -23.08
CA ALA A 37 -7.69 2.69 -23.32
C ALA A 37 -8.69 1.62 -23.82
N ARG A 38 -8.20 0.68 -24.64
CA ARG A 38 -9.00 -0.42 -25.19
C ARG A 38 -9.34 -1.47 -24.14
N SER A 39 -8.39 -1.86 -23.29
CA SER A 39 -8.65 -2.84 -22.24
C SER A 39 -9.52 -2.28 -21.13
N MET A 40 -9.31 -1.03 -20.72
CA MET A 40 -10.17 -0.33 -19.77
C MET A 40 -11.62 -0.20 -20.24
N ALA A 41 -11.83 0.11 -21.53
CA ALA A 41 -13.18 0.20 -22.10
C ALA A 41 -13.96 -1.13 -22.01
N MET A 42 -13.25 -2.26 -21.89
CA MET A 42 -13.82 -3.60 -21.72
C MET A 42 -13.70 -4.11 -20.27
N GLY A 43 -13.45 -3.24 -19.30
CA GLY A 43 -13.29 -3.62 -17.90
C GLY A 43 -12.06 -4.51 -17.64
N ASN A 44 -11.06 -4.49 -18.51
CA ASN A 44 -9.89 -5.39 -18.52
C ASN A 44 -10.23 -6.89 -18.70
N ALA A 45 -11.40 -7.25 -19.25
CA ALA A 45 -11.77 -8.62 -19.60
C ALA A 45 -11.04 -9.10 -20.87
N PHE A 46 -9.72 -9.27 -20.79
CA PHE A 46 -8.80 -9.51 -21.89
C PHE A 46 -8.04 -10.84 -21.84
N THR A 47 -8.44 -11.79 -21.00
CA THR A 47 -7.76 -13.09 -20.85
C THR A 47 -7.87 -13.95 -22.10
N SER A 48 -9.01 -13.91 -22.80
CA SER A 48 -9.23 -14.64 -24.07
C SER A 48 -9.05 -13.76 -25.32
N LEU A 49 -8.81 -12.47 -25.12
CA LEU A 49 -8.60 -11.49 -26.18
C LEU A 49 -7.10 -11.17 -26.29
N GLY A 50 -6.70 -10.64 -27.44
CA GLY A 50 -5.34 -10.13 -27.61
C GLY A 50 -5.26 -9.11 -28.72
N GLY A 51 -4.04 -8.80 -29.15
CA GLY A 51 -3.80 -7.62 -29.97
C GLY A 51 -3.98 -6.32 -29.18
N ASP A 52 -3.59 -6.33 -27.90
CA ASP A 52 -3.50 -5.16 -27.02
C ASP A 52 -2.23 -5.27 -26.15
N SER A 53 -1.44 -4.21 -26.04
CA SER A 53 -0.14 -4.21 -25.35
C SER A 53 -0.27 -4.49 -23.85
N TYR A 54 -1.35 -4.02 -23.22
CA TYR A 54 -1.60 -4.26 -21.79
C TYR A 54 -2.06 -5.69 -21.54
N SER A 55 -2.86 -6.25 -22.47
CA SER A 55 -3.34 -7.63 -22.36
C SER A 55 -2.20 -8.66 -22.26
N ILE A 56 -0.99 -8.32 -22.70
CA ILE A 56 0.22 -9.15 -22.52
C ILE A 56 0.50 -9.42 -21.04
N SER A 57 0.25 -8.47 -20.12
CA SER A 57 0.40 -8.68 -18.67
C SER A 57 -0.71 -9.52 -18.05
N ILE A 58 -1.89 -9.60 -18.70
CA ILE A 58 -3.04 -10.41 -18.26
C ILE A 58 -2.89 -11.84 -18.79
N ASN A 59 -2.68 -12.00 -20.09
CA ASN A 59 -2.38 -13.26 -20.75
C ASN A 59 -1.19 -13.09 -21.72
N PRO A 60 -0.04 -13.73 -21.46
CA PRO A 60 1.13 -13.67 -22.35
C PRO A 60 0.86 -14.09 -23.80
N ALA A 61 -0.13 -14.97 -24.04
CA ALA A 61 -0.48 -15.42 -25.39
C ALA A 61 -1.13 -14.32 -26.25
N SER A 62 -1.58 -13.23 -25.64
CA SER A 62 -2.22 -12.11 -26.35
C SER A 62 -1.30 -11.42 -27.35
N SER A 63 0.03 -11.51 -27.17
CA SER A 63 1.01 -11.00 -28.13
C SER A 63 1.03 -11.79 -29.44
N ALA A 64 0.80 -13.11 -29.38
CA ALA A 64 0.84 -13.98 -30.54
C ALA A 64 -0.31 -13.73 -31.53
N ILE A 65 -1.32 -12.95 -31.13
CA ILE A 65 -2.44 -12.52 -31.97
C ILE A 65 -2.04 -11.34 -32.89
N TYR A 66 -0.97 -10.61 -32.56
CA TYR A 66 -0.50 -9.49 -33.38
C TYR A 66 -0.06 -9.95 -34.76
N LYS A 67 -0.51 -9.22 -35.79
CA LYS A 67 -0.17 -9.46 -37.21
C LYS A 67 0.81 -8.44 -37.79
N TYR A 68 1.03 -7.36 -37.07
CA TYR A 68 1.89 -6.25 -37.45
C TYR A 68 2.60 -5.72 -36.21
N SER A 69 3.69 -4.98 -36.40
CA SER A 69 4.39 -4.31 -35.30
C SER A 69 3.58 -3.13 -34.80
N GLU A 70 3.45 -2.99 -33.49
CA GLU A 70 2.66 -1.94 -32.85
C GLU A 70 3.46 -1.28 -31.74
N PHE A 71 3.44 0.05 -31.71
CA PHE A 71 3.83 0.84 -30.55
C PHE A 71 2.55 1.41 -29.92
N THR A 72 2.43 1.28 -28.60
CA THR A 72 1.29 1.73 -27.83
C THR A 72 1.76 2.65 -26.73
N PHE A 73 1.04 3.75 -26.52
CA PHE A 73 1.23 4.65 -25.39
C PHE A 73 -0.13 5.12 -24.90
N THR A 74 -0.43 4.88 -23.62
CA THR A 74 -1.69 5.21 -22.98
C THR A 74 -1.43 6.15 -21.79
N PRO A 75 -1.63 7.46 -21.95
CA PRO A 75 -1.66 8.37 -20.81
C PRO A 75 -2.87 8.08 -19.93
N SER A 76 -2.76 8.32 -18.63
CA SER A 76 -3.85 8.11 -17.67
C SER A 76 -4.04 9.31 -16.75
N LEU A 77 -5.29 9.49 -16.32
CA LEU A 77 -5.69 10.41 -15.24
C LEU A 77 -6.35 9.56 -14.17
N PHE A 78 -5.73 9.48 -13.00
CA PHE A 78 -6.28 8.80 -11.84
C PHE A 78 -6.92 9.82 -10.91
N ASN A 79 -8.16 9.60 -10.50
CA ASN A 79 -8.87 10.46 -9.58
C ASN A 79 -9.25 9.66 -8.33
N SER A 80 -8.71 10.04 -7.18
CA SER A 80 -9.13 9.52 -5.88
C SER A 80 -10.14 10.46 -5.22
N SER A 81 -11.10 9.88 -4.51
CA SER A 81 -12.04 10.59 -3.65
C SER A 81 -12.14 9.83 -2.34
N SER A 82 -11.87 10.50 -1.22
CA SER A 82 -11.99 9.94 0.12
C SER A 82 -12.96 10.78 0.93
N GLU A 83 -13.94 10.14 1.56
CA GLU A 83 -14.83 10.76 2.54
C GLU A 83 -14.42 10.30 3.94
N SER A 84 -14.29 11.23 4.86
CA SER A 84 -14.03 10.96 6.28
C SER A 84 -15.20 11.48 7.11
N LEU A 85 -15.46 10.79 8.22
CA LEU A 85 -16.41 11.23 9.24
C LEU A 85 -15.69 11.17 10.59
N TYR A 86 -15.50 12.32 11.21
CA TYR A 86 -14.85 12.43 12.50
C TYR A 86 -15.60 13.42 13.39
N LEU A 87 -16.10 12.96 14.54
CA LEU A 87 -16.86 13.79 15.50
C LEU A 87 -17.96 14.62 14.82
N ASP A 88 -18.79 13.95 14.00
CA ASP A 88 -19.86 14.53 13.18
C ASP A 88 -19.42 15.53 12.08
N ASN A 89 -18.12 15.80 11.95
CA ASN A 89 -17.58 16.55 10.83
C ASN A 89 -17.30 15.61 9.67
N ARG A 90 -17.85 15.95 8.50
CA ARG A 90 -17.68 15.19 7.27
C ARG A 90 -16.83 15.98 6.31
N GLU A 91 -15.73 15.37 5.85
CA GLU A 91 -14.85 15.97 4.86
C GLU A 91 -14.68 15.07 3.64
N SER A 92 -14.45 15.72 2.50
CA SER A 92 -14.24 15.04 1.22
C SER A 92 -12.98 15.57 0.56
N GLU A 93 -11.96 14.74 0.49
CA GLU A 93 -10.74 15.01 -0.25
C GLU A 93 -10.82 14.43 -1.66
N LYS A 94 -10.36 15.22 -2.65
CA LYS A 94 -10.27 14.80 -4.05
C LYS A 94 -8.88 15.08 -4.57
N TRP A 95 -8.29 14.08 -5.22
CA TRP A 95 -6.95 14.24 -5.77
C TRP A 95 -6.82 13.56 -7.13
N THR A 96 -6.44 14.37 -8.12
CA THR A 96 -6.21 13.91 -9.49
C THR A 96 -4.71 13.89 -9.77
N ARG A 97 -4.22 12.76 -10.28
CA ARG A 97 -2.85 12.61 -10.76
C ARG A 97 -2.81 12.12 -12.19
N ALA A 98 -2.04 12.83 -13.00
CA ALA A 98 -1.70 12.36 -14.34
C ALA A 98 -0.58 11.32 -14.27
N GLY A 99 -0.57 10.41 -15.24
CA GLY A 99 0.46 9.41 -15.39
C GLY A 99 0.37 8.70 -16.73
N VAL A 100 1.02 7.54 -16.81
CA VAL A 100 0.98 6.64 -17.96
C VAL A 100 0.55 5.28 -17.43
N SER A 101 -0.51 4.69 -18.00
CA SER A 101 -0.98 3.37 -17.59
C SER A 101 -0.29 2.25 -18.37
N ASN A 102 0.06 2.51 -19.63
CA ASN A 102 0.70 1.56 -20.50
C ASN A 102 1.62 2.25 -21.51
N ALA A 103 2.80 1.68 -21.73
CA ALA A 103 3.59 1.91 -22.94
C ALA A 103 4.13 0.55 -23.42
N GLY A 104 4.13 0.27 -24.71
CA GLY A 104 4.62 -1.01 -25.17
C GLY A 104 4.95 -1.05 -26.64
N PHE A 105 5.76 -2.04 -27.01
CA PHE A 105 6.13 -2.35 -28.37
C PHE A 105 6.04 -3.85 -28.59
N VAL A 106 5.39 -4.25 -29.69
CA VAL A 106 5.23 -5.65 -30.08
C VAL A 106 5.67 -5.81 -31.53
N VAL A 107 6.41 -6.87 -31.83
CA VAL A 107 6.87 -7.21 -33.18
C VAL A 107 6.61 -8.69 -33.49
N PRO A 108 5.81 -9.02 -34.51
CA PRO A 108 5.64 -10.37 -35.00
C PRO A 108 6.64 -10.72 -36.11
N PHE A 109 7.23 -11.91 -36.02
CA PHE A 109 8.06 -12.53 -37.04
C PHE A 109 7.30 -13.70 -37.66
N ASN A 110 6.89 -13.53 -38.93
CA ASN A 110 6.21 -14.58 -39.68
C ASN A 110 7.21 -15.66 -40.11
N ILE A 111 6.91 -16.91 -39.78
CA ILE A 111 7.76 -18.08 -40.05
C ILE A 111 7.24 -18.83 -41.28
N SER A 112 5.91 -18.95 -41.40
CA SER A 112 5.29 -19.74 -42.46
C SER A 112 4.02 -19.11 -42.99
N LEU A 113 3.84 -19.25 -44.31
CA LEU A 113 2.59 -18.92 -45.00
C LEU A 113 1.61 -20.10 -45.02
N SER A 114 2.04 -21.29 -44.56
CA SER A 114 1.19 -22.47 -44.44
C SER A 114 -0.02 -22.18 -43.52
N PRO A 115 -1.21 -22.71 -43.84
CA PRO A 115 -2.35 -22.64 -42.93
C PRO A 115 -2.14 -23.48 -41.66
N TYR A 116 -1.23 -24.45 -41.68
CA TYR A 116 -0.94 -25.36 -40.58
C TYR A 116 0.47 -25.18 -40.03
N GLY A 117 0.61 -25.44 -38.72
CA GLY A 117 1.88 -25.39 -37.99
C GLY A 117 2.16 -24.03 -37.36
N LEU A 118 3.43 -23.79 -37.05
CA LEU A 118 3.90 -22.53 -36.47
C LEU A 118 3.89 -21.43 -37.54
N LYS A 119 3.05 -20.41 -37.33
CA LYS A 119 2.86 -19.31 -38.28
C LYS A 119 3.72 -18.10 -37.96
N ALA A 120 3.82 -17.73 -36.69
CA ALA A 120 4.60 -16.59 -36.24
C ALA A 120 5.11 -16.77 -34.81
N ILE A 121 6.24 -16.14 -34.53
CA ILE A 121 6.73 -15.87 -33.17
C ILE A 121 6.66 -14.37 -32.95
N THR A 122 6.23 -13.94 -31.77
CA THR A 122 6.11 -12.53 -31.41
C THR A 122 7.02 -12.20 -30.25
N PHE A 123 7.67 -11.04 -30.30
CA PHE A 123 8.39 -10.49 -29.17
C PHE A 123 7.74 -9.18 -28.77
N GLY A 124 7.61 -8.96 -27.47
CA GLY A 124 7.02 -7.74 -26.93
C GLY A 124 7.78 -7.24 -25.71
N VAL A 125 7.83 -5.92 -25.56
CA VAL A 125 8.22 -5.25 -24.32
C VAL A 125 7.12 -4.28 -23.95
N ALA A 126 6.62 -4.35 -22.73
CA ALA A 126 5.60 -3.43 -22.24
C ALA A 126 5.90 -2.97 -20.82
N ILE A 127 5.53 -1.73 -20.51
CA ILE A 127 5.53 -1.15 -19.17
C ILE A 127 4.08 -0.92 -18.81
N ASN A 128 3.63 -1.58 -17.75
CA ASN A 128 2.24 -1.59 -17.31
C ASN A 128 2.14 -1.11 -15.88
N LYS A 129 1.26 -0.14 -15.62
CA LYS A 129 0.88 0.18 -14.26
C LYS A 129 -0.14 -0.87 -13.77
N LEU A 130 0.24 -1.57 -12.71
CA LEU A 130 -0.57 -2.63 -12.09
C LEU A 130 -1.39 -2.14 -10.90
N ASN A 131 -0.94 -1.09 -10.22
CA ASN A 131 -1.68 -0.44 -9.13
C ASN A 131 -1.25 1.02 -8.98
N ASN A 132 -2.14 1.84 -8.43
CA ASN A 132 -1.93 3.24 -8.15
C ASN A 132 -2.31 3.53 -6.70
N TYR A 133 -1.37 4.08 -5.93
CA TYR A 133 -1.54 4.31 -4.49
C TYR A 133 -2.02 5.72 -4.16
N THR A 134 -2.40 6.51 -5.18
CA THR A 134 -2.88 7.87 -5.00
C THR A 134 -4.12 7.91 -4.13
N ASN A 135 -3.99 8.45 -2.93
CA ASN A 135 -5.09 8.69 -2.02
C ASN A 135 -4.78 9.89 -1.13
N ARG A 136 -5.81 10.64 -0.75
CA ARG A 136 -5.70 11.74 0.20
C ARG A 136 -6.93 11.74 1.08
N SER A 137 -6.73 11.90 2.38
CA SER A 137 -7.81 12.01 3.35
C SER A 137 -7.47 13.09 4.37
N TYR A 138 -8.48 13.85 4.76
CA TYR A 138 -8.40 14.85 5.81
C TYR A 138 -9.55 14.62 6.77
N SER A 139 -9.30 14.73 8.07
CA SER A 139 -10.32 14.63 9.13
C SER A 139 -10.05 15.71 10.15
N PHE A 140 -11.09 16.36 10.65
CA PHE A 140 -10.96 17.36 11.71
C PHE A 140 -12.14 17.29 12.66
N GLY A 141 -11.96 17.76 13.90
CA GLY A 141 -13.04 17.86 14.86
C GLY A 141 -12.58 18.34 16.23
N VAL A 142 -13.53 18.84 17.01
CA VAL A 142 -13.29 19.25 18.40
C VAL A 142 -13.52 18.06 19.32
N ASN A 143 -12.46 17.60 19.97
CA ASN A 143 -12.49 16.48 20.90
C ASN A 143 -12.44 16.98 22.35
N GLN A 144 -13.36 16.46 23.17
CA GLN A 144 -13.51 16.81 24.58
C GLN A 144 -13.18 15.62 25.50
N GLU A 145 -12.90 14.45 24.94
CA GLU A 145 -12.77 13.20 25.70
C GLU A 145 -11.36 12.61 25.67
N SER A 146 -10.59 12.84 24.61
CA SER A 146 -9.30 12.19 24.42
C SER A 146 -8.27 13.05 23.71
N SER A 147 -7.00 12.87 24.10
CA SER A 147 -5.83 13.41 23.41
C SER A 147 -4.90 12.28 22.96
N TRP A 148 -4.18 12.49 21.86
CA TRP A 148 -3.06 11.64 21.47
C TRP A 148 -1.96 11.59 22.53
N LEU A 149 -1.63 12.72 23.17
CA LEU A 149 -0.57 12.76 24.19
C LEU A 149 -0.91 11.92 25.42
N GLY A 150 -2.17 11.92 25.86
CA GLY A 150 -2.63 11.05 26.94
C GLY A 150 -2.45 9.56 26.61
N SER A 151 -2.66 9.18 25.34
CA SER A 151 -2.40 7.80 24.89
C SER A 151 -0.91 7.43 24.87
N LEU A 152 -0.02 8.38 24.55
CA LEU A 152 1.43 8.17 24.60
C LEU A 152 1.94 8.10 26.04
N ALA A 153 1.40 8.96 26.92
CA ALA A 153 1.72 8.95 28.35
C ALA A 153 1.40 7.60 29.00
N GLU A 154 0.19 7.08 28.75
CA GLU A 154 -0.22 5.76 29.22
C GLU A 154 0.67 4.64 28.65
N GLY A 155 1.04 4.73 27.37
CA GLY A 155 1.92 3.76 26.68
C GLY A 155 3.31 3.63 27.29
N LEU A 156 3.82 4.72 27.89
CA LEU A 156 5.11 4.75 28.57
C LEU A 156 5.08 4.22 30.01
N THR A 157 3.91 3.88 30.56
CA THR A 157 3.81 3.42 31.95
C THR A 157 4.73 2.22 32.23
N GLY A 158 5.61 2.35 33.22
CA GLY A 158 6.59 1.34 33.61
C GLY A 158 7.95 1.46 32.92
N ILE A 159 8.09 2.36 31.95
CA ILE A 159 9.38 2.74 31.36
C ILE A 159 9.99 3.84 32.21
N ASN A 160 11.28 3.75 32.53
CA ASN A 160 11.97 4.80 33.27
C ASN A 160 12.33 5.97 32.37
N ASN A 161 12.06 7.20 32.83
CA ASN A 161 12.26 8.43 32.05
C ASN A 161 13.69 8.61 31.51
N ILE A 162 14.72 8.16 32.23
CA ILE A 162 16.12 8.27 31.78
C ILE A 162 16.39 7.52 30.48
N ASN A 163 15.59 6.48 30.18
CA ASN A 163 15.74 5.71 28.95
C ASN A 163 15.16 6.45 27.74
N LEU A 164 14.40 7.53 27.94
CA LEU A 164 13.75 8.31 26.89
C LEU A 164 14.52 9.58 26.51
N ASP A 165 15.45 10.02 27.35
CA ASP A 165 16.23 11.25 27.11
C ASP A 165 17.16 11.09 25.91
N ILE A 166 17.20 12.07 25.01
CA ILE A 166 18.23 12.13 23.97
C ILE A 166 19.46 12.85 24.55
N THR A 167 20.60 12.17 24.61
CA THR A 167 21.87 12.74 25.09
C THR A 167 23.01 12.46 24.10
N ASP A 168 24.18 13.06 24.32
CA ASP A 168 25.35 12.85 23.47
C ASP A 168 25.80 11.37 23.41
N ASP A 169 25.58 10.61 24.49
CA ASP A 169 26.02 9.22 24.64
C ASP A 169 24.89 8.18 24.54
N TRP A 170 23.62 8.62 24.44
CA TRP A 170 22.45 7.74 24.44
C TRP A 170 21.39 8.23 23.45
N ASN A 171 21.05 7.37 22.49
CA ASN A 171 20.02 7.66 21.50
C ASN A 171 18.86 6.64 21.61
N PRO A 172 17.77 6.99 22.29
CA PRO A 172 16.65 6.08 22.55
C PRO A 172 15.99 5.53 21.29
N PHE A 173 16.10 6.21 20.13
CA PHE A 173 15.56 5.71 18.86
C PHE A 173 16.18 4.38 18.40
N TYR A 174 17.43 4.11 18.81
CA TYR A 174 18.20 2.92 18.44
C TYR A 174 18.54 2.05 19.64
N ASP A 175 18.83 2.68 20.79
CA ASP A 175 19.37 2.00 21.96
C ASP A 175 18.26 1.45 22.88
N TYR A 176 17.01 1.89 22.69
CA TYR A 176 15.87 1.50 23.52
C TYR A 176 14.63 1.08 22.71
N PRO A 177 14.47 -0.21 22.38
CA PRO A 177 13.31 -0.69 21.62
C PRO A 177 12.01 -0.73 22.45
N GLY A 178 12.06 -0.36 23.74
CA GLY A 178 10.92 -0.41 24.65
C GLY A 178 9.93 0.74 24.48
N ALA A 179 10.29 1.79 23.75
CA ALA A 179 9.42 2.93 23.44
C ALA A 179 9.38 3.16 21.92
N SER A 180 8.22 3.55 21.42
CA SER A 180 8.04 3.99 20.04
C SER A 180 8.69 5.34 19.79
N TRP A 181 9.01 5.62 18.53
CA TRP A 181 9.62 6.90 18.14
C TRP A 181 8.72 8.10 18.47
N ARG A 182 7.40 7.92 18.42
CA ARG A 182 6.40 8.93 18.77
C ARG A 182 6.48 9.30 20.25
N GLU A 183 6.61 8.30 21.11
CA GLU A 183 6.74 8.50 22.57
C GLU A 183 8.06 9.20 22.90
N ILE A 184 9.17 8.77 22.28
CA ILE A 184 10.49 9.40 22.44
C ILE A 184 10.44 10.87 21.99
N LEU A 185 9.84 11.15 20.82
CA LEU A 185 9.69 12.52 20.32
C LEU A 185 8.81 13.38 21.22
N ALA A 186 7.70 12.84 21.72
CA ALA A 186 6.78 13.56 22.59
C ALA A 186 7.45 13.91 23.93
N TRP A 187 8.20 12.97 24.51
CA TRP A 187 9.03 13.20 25.70
C TRP A 187 10.05 14.32 25.47
N ASN A 188 10.88 14.22 24.42
CA ASN A 188 11.95 15.19 24.17
C ASN A 188 11.44 16.56 23.65
N SER A 189 10.15 16.69 23.37
CA SER A 189 9.49 17.98 23.04
C SER A 189 8.74 18.59 24.22
N ASN A 190 8.93 18.04 25.43
CA ASN A 190 8.23 18.40 26.66
C ASN A 190 6.70 18.25 26.55
N LEU A 191 6.19 17.51 25.57
CA LEU A 191 4.74 17.23 25.47
C LEU A 191 4.27 16.18 26.47
N LEU A 192 5.21 15.50 27.15
CA LEU A 192 4.97 14.56 28.22
C LEU A 192 5.81 14.96 29.43
N ASP A 193 5.21 14.93 30.61
CA ASP A 193 5.88 15.22 31.89
C ASP A 193 5.83 14.00 32.82
N PRO A 194 6.86 13.77 33.66
CA PRO A 194 6.86 12.67 34.60
C PRO A 194 6.01 13.00 35.85
N LEU A 195 5.07 12.11 36.19
CA LEU A 195 4.40 12.10 37.49
C LEU A 195 5.26 11.39 38.55
N SER A 196 5.99 10.36 38.11
CA SER A 196 7.00 9.64 38.86
C SER A 196 8.10 9.17 37.90
N ASP A 197 9.05 8.36 38.37
CA ASP A 197 10.15 7.87 37.53
C ASP A 197 9.65 7.07 36.30
N ASN A 198 8.46 6.46 36.40
CA ASN A 198 7.92 5.56 35.37
C ASN A 198 6.43 5.81 35.04
N GLU A 199 5.87 6.95 35.44
CA GLU A 199 4.49 7.35 35.15
C GLU A 199 4.50 8.75 34.56
N TYR A 200 3.62 9.00 33.61
CA TYR A 200 3.67 10.18 32.76
C TYR A 200 2.28 10.83 32.64
N ILE A 201 2.28 12.11 32.30
CA ILE A 201 1.09 12.88 31.95
C ILE A 201 1.34 13.63 30.64
N GLY A 202 0.32 13.74 29.79
CA GLY A 202 0.41 14.55 28.59
C GLY A 202 0.23 16.04 28.88
N ALA A 203 0.90 16.91 28.13
CA ALA A 203 0.76 18.36 28.25
C ALA A 203 -0.69 18.85 28.01
N THR A 204 -1.54 18.03 27.40
CA THR A 204 -2.98 18.28 27.21
C THR A 204 -3.84 17.99 28.44
N GLU A 205 -3.26 17.44 29.50
CA GLU A 205 -3.98 16.92 30.67
C GLU A 205 -3.62 17.72 31.93
N ASN A 206 -4.56 17.76 32.88
CA ASN A 206 -4.36 18.34 34.21
C ASN A 206 -4.59 17.26 35.29
N LEU A 207 -4.23 17.60 36.53
CA LEU A 207 -4.41 16.76 37.71
C LEU A 207 -5.42 17.35 38.68
N ASP A 208 -6.36 16.53 39.16
CA ASP A 208 -7.16 16.79 40.36
C ASP A 208 -6.93 15.65 41.37
N GLY A 209 -5.96 15.85 42.27
CA GLY A 209 -5.43 14.77 43.10
C GLY A 209 -4.74 13.70 42.24
N ASP A 210 -5.18 12.45 42.35
CA ASP A 210 -4.68 11.32 41.54
C ASP A 210 -5.43 11.16 40.21
N LEU A 211 -6.40 12.03 39.90
CA LEU A 211 -7.20 11.95 38.68
C LEU A 211 -6.53 12.75 37.56
N ILE A 212 -6.12 12.05 36.50
CA ILE A 212 -5.73 12.65 35.22
C ILE A 212 -6.99 12.87 34.38
N TYR A 213 -7.16 14.08 33.86
CA TYR A 213 -8.26 14.41 32.95
C TYR A 213 -7.83 15.41 31.88
N LEU A 214 -8.51 15.40 30.74
CA LEU A 214 -8.26 16.35 29.66
C LEU A 214 -8.55 17.78 30.12
N ALA A 215 -7.57 18.67 30.01
CA ALA A 215 -7.64 20.01 30.59
C ALA A 215 -8.70 20.91 29.92
N GLY A 216 -8.93 20.72 28.62
CA GLY A 216 -9.97 21.42 27.86
C GLY A 216 -10.10 20.90 26.44
N ASP A 217 -11.05 21.47 25.70
CA ASP A 217 -11.37 21.07 24.33
C ASP A 217 -10.16 21.24 23.39
N LEU A 218 -9.90 20.21 22.59
CA LEU A 218 -8.83 20.17 21.60
C LEU A 218 -9.41 20.15 20.19
N ASN A 219 -8.93 21.05 19.34
CA ASN A 219 -9.15 20.94 17.90
C ASN A 219 -8.14 19.95 17.34
N GLN A 220 -8.62 18.84 16.79
CA GLN A 220 -7.79 17.76 16.27
C GLN A 220 -7.89 17.72 14.75
N GLU A 221 -6.76 17.54 14.08
CA GLU A 221 -6.68 17.40 12.63
C GLU A 221 -5.78 16.22 12.27
N TYR A 222 -6.22 15.43 11.28
CA TYR A 222 -5.44 14.36 10.69
C TYR A 222 -5.48 14.46 9.17
N PHE A 223 -4.31 14.59 8.57
CA PHE A 223 -4.10 14.59 7.13
C PHE A 223 -3.24 13.39 6.75
N ARG A 224 -3.66 12.64 5.74
CA ARG A 224 -2.88 11.54 5.16
C ARG A 224 -2.88 11.64 3.65
N GLU A 225 -1.70 11.55 3.05
CA GLU A 225 -1.48 11.53 1.62
C GLU A 225 -0.64 10.31 1.25
N GLN A 226 -1.21 9.46 0.40
CA GLN A 226 -0.57 8.25 -0.11
C GLN A 226 -0.34 8.38 -1.61
N SER A 227 0.84 7.99 -2.06
CA SER A 227 1.33 8.33 -3.40
C SER A 227 2.20 7.20 -3.95
N GLY A 228 2.26 7.08 -5.27
CA GLY A 228 3.13 6.11 -5.95
C GLY A 228 2.36 5.07 -6.74
N SER A 229 3.05 4.00 -7.15
CA SER A 229 2.47 2.98 -8.02
C SER A 229 3.22 1.64 -7.93
N LEU A 230 2.52 0.58 -8.30
CA LEU A 230 3.13 -0.69 -8.68
C LEU A 230 3.17 -0.74 -10.21
N SER A 231 4.36 -0.88 -10.79
CA SER A 231 4.57 -0.97 -12.23
C SER A 231 5.30 -2.26 -12.59
N GLU A 232 5.08 -2.76 -13.80
CA GLU A 232 5.70 -3.98 -14.32
C GLU A 232 6.26 -3.74 -15.72
N VAL A 233 7.55 -4.01 -15.89
CA VAL A 233 8.17 -4.18 -17.19
C VAL A 233 8.06 -5.66 -17.58
N VAL A 234 7.43 -5.93 -18.71
CA VAL A 234 7.22 -7.27 -19.24
C VAL A 234 8.06 -7.48 -20.47
N PHE A 235 8.87 -8.53 -20.46
CA PHE A 235 9.46 -9.12 -21.67
C PHE A 235 8.64 -10.33 -22.06
N ASN A 236 8.07 -10.30 -23.25
CA ASN A 236 7.13 -11.29 -23.74
C ASN A 236 7.67 -12.01 -24.97
N MET A 237 7.37 -13.31 -25.03
CA MET A 237 7.49 -14.12 -26.24
C MET A 237 6.17 -14.87 -26.46
N GLY A 238 5.64 -14.80 -27.68
CA GLY A 238 4.41 -15.49 -28.08
C GLY A 238 4.60 -16.35 -29.33
N ALA A 239 3.75 -17.35 -29.50
CA ALA A 239 3.74 -18.25 -30.65
C ALA A 239 2.32 -18.46 -31.17
N ASN A 240 2.13 -18.27 -32.48
CA ASN A 240 0.88 -18.53 -33.19
C ASN A 240 0.98 -19.86 -33.94
N ILE A 241 0.08 -20.79 -33.61
CA ILE A 241 -0.06 -22.09 -34.26
C ILE A 241 -1.39 -22.12 -35.02
N SER A 242 -1.28 -22.18 -36.35
CA SER A 242 -2.39 -22.35 -37.30
C SER A 242 -3.53 -21.33 -37.15
N ASP A 243 -3.26 -20.14 -36.60
CA ASP A 243 -4.26 -19.11 -36.28
C ASP A 243 -5.40 -19.59 -35.35
N ARG A 244 -5.17 -20.69 -34.64
CA ARG A 244 -6.17 -21.36 -33.79
C ARG A 244 -5.68 -21.53 -32.35
N PHE A 245 -4.39 -21.71 -32.16
CA PHE A 245 -3.77 -21.86 -30.84
C PHE A 245 -2.64 -20.85 -30.70
N PHE A 246 -2.67 -20.13 -29.60
CA PHE A 246 -1.72 -19.09 -29.27
C PHE A 246 -1.15 -19.41 -27.90
N PHE A 247 0.17 -19.32 -27.77
CA PHE A 247 0.87 -19.52 -26.51
C PHE A 247 1.73 -18.30 -26.24
N GLY A 248 2.01 -18.04 -24.97
CA GLY A 248 2.99 -17.04 -24.61
C GLY A 248 3.58 -17.25 -23.24
N ALA A 249 4.74 -16.63 -23.03
CA ALA A 249 5.41 -16.56 -21.76
C ALA A 249 5.95 -15.15 -21.53
N ASN A 250 5.97 -14.72 -20.26
CA ASN A 250 6.52 -13.44 -19.83
C ASN A 250 7.57 -13.65 -18.75
N LEU A 251 8.61 -12.82 -18.82
CA LEU A 251 9.40 -12.42 -17.67
C LEU A 251 8.95 -11.02 -17.23
N GLY A 252 8.44 -10.90 -16.01
CA GLY A 252 8.01 -9.63 -15.43
C GLY A 252 9.02 -9.12 -14.41
N LEU A 253 9.40 -7.85 -14.54
CA LEU A 253 10.14 -7.09 -13.53
C LEU A 253 9.21 -6.04 -12.93
N GLN A 254 8.87 -6.19 -11.66
CA GLN A 254 8.00 -5.28 -10.94
C GLN A 254 8.81 -4.24 -10.18
N SER A 255 8.30 -3.01 -10.11
CA SER A 255 8.83 -1.95 -9.29
C SER A 255 7.69 -1.35 -8.47
N ILE A 256 7.94 -1.17 -7.17
CA ILE A 256 7.05 -0.51 -6.24
C ILE A 256 7.69 0.80 -5.82
N GLU A 257 6.86 1.84 -5.82
CA GLU A 257 7.13 3.09 -5.16
C GLU A 257 5.86 3.45 -4.38
N PHE A 258 5.98 3.61 -3.07
CA PHE A 258 4.89 4.00 -2.20
C PHE A 258 5.37 5.03 -1.20
N ASN A 259 4.68 6.16 -1.14
CA ASN A 259 4.98 7.25 -0.24
C ASN A 259 3.75 7.48 0.64
N ASP A 260 3.95 7.52 1.96
CA ASP A 260 2.92 7.83 2.95
C ASP A 260 3.35 9.04 3.76
N TYR A 261 2.60 10.11 3.61
CA TYR A 261 2.74 11.32 4.41
C TYR A 261 1.55 11.41 5.35
N GLN A 262 1.82 11.49 6.65
CA GLN A 262 0.80 11.69 7.66
C GLN A 262 1.14 12.92 8.49
N LYS A 263 0.13 13.72 8.79
CA LYS A 263 0.26 14.83 9.73
C LYS A 263 -0.91 14.80 10.68
N TYR A 264 -0.62 14.75 11.97
CA TYR A 264 -1.57 14.85 13.05
C TYR A 264 -1.29 16.12 13.85
N SER A 265 -2.32 16.80 14.34
CA SER A 265 -2.15 17.94 15.24
C SER A 265 -3.29 18.07 16.22
N GLU A 266 -2.96 18.57 17.41
CA GLU A 266 -3.94 19.02 18.40
C GLU A 266 -3.65 20.47 18.76
N THR A 267 -4.69 21.27 18.88
CA THR A 267 -4.61 22.68 19.29
C THR A 267 -5.61 22.95 20.40
N ALA A 268 -5.15 23.50 21.52
CA ALA A 268 -6.00 23.94 22.60
C ALA A 268 -6.94 25.06 22.14
N ILE A 269 -8.25 24.87 22.31
CA ILE A 269 -9.24 25.93 22.01
C ILE A 269 -9.11 27.08 23.01
N ASN A 270 -8.82 26.76 24.27
CA ASN A 270 -8.52 27.73 25.31
C ASN A 270 -7.26 27.31 26.09
N PRO A 271 -6.07 27.79 25.68
CA PRO A 271 -4.80 27.45 26.33
C PRO A 271 -4.75 27.75 27.83
N ASN A 272 -5.55 28.70 28.33
CA ASN A 272 -5.57 29.05 29.76
C ASN A 272 -6.13 27.94 30.66
N LEU A 273 -6.76 26.91 30.09
CA LEU A 273 -7.25 25.76 30.86
C LEU A 273 -6.15 24.72 31.12
N PHE A 274 -5.03 24.79 30.41
CA PHE A 274 -3.95 23.82 30.46
C PHE A 274 -2.86 24.31 31.41
N ASP A 275 -2.64 23.60 32.53
CA ASP A 275 -1.67 24.00 33.55
C ASP A 275 -0.22 23.98 33.02
N SER A 276 0.03 23.15 32.00
CA SER A 276 1.28 23.04 31.26
C SER A 276 1.55 24.23 30.32
N TYR A 277 0.61 25.16 30.16
CA TYR A 277 0.61 26.21 29.13
C TYR A 277 0.48 25.68 27.70
N PHE A 278 0.09 24.41 27.49
CA PHE A 278 -0.05 23.81 26.16
C PHE A 278 -0.90 24.67 25.22
N SER A 279 -0.35 24.92 24.01
CA SER A 279 -1.05 25.65 22.95
C SER A 279 -1.37 24.73 21.79
N ASP A 280 -0.35 24.13 21.17
CA ASP A 280 -0.54 23.17 20.08
C ASP A 280 0.68 22.29 19.87
N PHE A 281 0.45 21.15 19.21
CA PHE A 281 1.53 20.39 18.61
C PHE A 281 1.13 19.83 17.25
N SER A 282 2.13 19.43 16.47
CA SER A 282 1.93 18.58 15.30
C SER A 282 2.97 17.49 15.21
N HIS A 283 2.52 16.29 14.85
CA HIS A 283 3.34 15.14 14.50
C HIS A 283 3.29 14.93 13.00
N THR A 284 4.45 14.80 12.36
CA THR A 284 4.57 14.47 10.94
C THR A 284 5.29 13.13 10.81
N TYR A 285 4.70 12.19 10.08
CA TYR A 285 5.29 10.90 9.72
C TYR A 285 5.47 10.83 8.21
N ARG A 286 6.67 10.48 7.77
CA ARG A 286 6.98 10.27 6.35
C ARG A 286 7.56 8.89 6.18
N GLN A 287 7.01 8.12 5.25
CA GLN A 287 7.53 6.82 4.87
C GLN A 287 7.61 6.73 3.35
N THR A 288 8.74 6.21 2.87
CA THR A 288 8.93 5.80 1.49
C THR A 288 9.28 4.33 1.46
N SER A 289 8.46 3.55 0.76
CA SER A 289 8.66 2.14 0.47
C SER A 289 9.00 2.00 -1.00
N SER A 290 10.20 1.50 -1.29
CA SER A 290 10.66 1.23 -2.64
C SER A 290 10.93 -0.26 -2.78
N GLY A 291 10.68 -0.81 -3.97
CA GLY A 291 10.89 -2.24 -4.15
C GLY A 291 11.05 -2.67 -5.59
N VAL A 292 11.69 -3.82 -5.75
CA VAL A 292 11.85 -4.50 -7.03
C VAL A 292 11.49 -5.97 -6.88
N GLY A 293 10.88 -6.54 -7.91
CA GLY A 293 10.51 -7.95 -7.90
C GLY A 293 10.54 -8.60 -9.27
N ILE A 294 10.54 -9.93 -9.27
CA ILE A 294 10.58 -10.74 -10.49
C ILE A 294 9.46 -11.78 -10.46
N ASN A 295 8.81 -11.99 -11.59
CA ASN A 295 7.82 -13.06 -11.77
C ASN A 295 7.91 -13.66 -13.18
N LEU A 296 7.27 -14.83 -13.32
CA LEU A 296 7.08 -15.51 -14.60
C LEU A 296 5.59 -15.71 -14.85
N LYS A 297 5.16 -15.52 -16.09
CA LYS A 297 3.78 -15.78 -16.51
C LYS A 297 3.76 -16.67 -17.73
N ALA A 298 2.74 -17.51 -17.83
CA ALA A 298 2.47 -18.31 -19.01
C ALA A 298 0.98 -18.29 -19.31
N GLY A 299 0.62 -18.39 -20.58
CA GLY A 299 -0.79 -18.45 -20.96
C GLY A 299 -1.01 -18.99 -22.35
N PHE A 300 -2.27 -19.27 -22.65
CA PHE A 300 -2.73 -19.68 -23.96
C PHE A 300 -4.04 -18.99 -24.33
N ILE A 301 -4.30 -18.89 -25.62
CA ILE A 301 -5.60 -18.54 -26.20
C ILE A 301 -5.89 -19.55 -27.31
N ALA A 302 -7.11 -20.06 -27.36
CA ALA A 302 -7.58 -20.94 -28.41
C ALA A 302 -8.82 -20.36 -29.09
N ILE A 303 -8.97 -20.65 -30.38
CA ILE A 303 -10.13 -20.26 -31.21
C ILE A 303 -10.79 -21.54 -31.74
N PRO A 304 -11.62 -22.23 -30.93
CA PRO A 304 -12.15 -23.56 -31.29
C PRO A 304 -13.01 -23.53 -32.56
N PHE A 305 -13.81 -22.49 -32.72
CA PHE A 305 -14.60 -22.20 -33.91
C PHE A 305 -14.70 -20.69 -34.07
N ASP A 306 -15.13 -20.26 -35.26
CA ASP A 306 -15.12 -18.85 -35.60
C ASP A 306 -16.02 -18.04 -34.66
N GLY A 307 -15.48 -16.93 -34.16
CA GLY A 307 -16.14 -16.10 -33.16
C GLY A 307 -15.77 -16.46 -31.72
N LEU A 308 -15.68 -17.74 -31.35
CA LEU A 308 -15.36 -18.14 -29.97
C LEU A 308 -13.87 -18.11 -29.70
N ARG A 309 -13.48 -17.47 -28.60
CA ARG A 309 -12.13 -17.53 -28.04
C ARG A 309 -12.20 -17.95 -26.58
N VAL A 310 -11.24 -18.77 -26.17
CA VAL A 310 -11.05 -19.18 -24.78
C VAL A 310 -9.58 -18.95 -24.42
N GLY A 311 -9.33 -18.49 -23.21
CA GLY A 311 -7.97 -18.23 -22.75
C GLY A 311 -7.79 -18.56 -21.29
N ALA A 312 -6.57 -18.89 -20.93
CA ALA A 312 -6.16 -18.98 -19.54
C ALA A 312 -4.71 -18.54 -19.38
N SER A 313 -4.39 -18.01 -18.21
CA SER A 313 -3.03 -17.65 -17.84
C SER A 313 -2.76 -17.94 -16.38
N ILE A 314 -1.48 -18.14 -16.06
CA ILE A 314 -0.97 -18.29 -14.71
C ILE A 314 0.23 -17.38 -14.51
N SER A 315 0.38 -16.87 -13.30
CA SER A 315 1.53 -16.07 -12.87
C SER A 315 2.09 -16.66 -11.59
N THR A 316 3.41 -16.86 -11.55
CA THR A 316 4.09 -17.19 -10.30
C THR A 316 3.88 -16.07 -9.27
N PRO A 317 4.09 -16.34 -7.98
CA PRO A 317 4.47 -15.28 -7.04
C PRO A 317 5.49 -14.34 -7.68
N THR A 318 5.32 -13.03 -7.44
CA THR A 318 6.43 -12.09 -7.53
C THR A 318 7.24 -12.19 -6.26
N TRP A 319 8.52 -12.50 -6.39
CA TRP A 319 9.51 -12.40 -5.31
C TRP A 319 10.03 -10.97 -5.28
N MET A 320 9.78 -10.25 -4.19
CA MET A 320 10.05 -8.82 -4.07
C MET A 320 11.06 -8.54 -2.96
N TYR A 321 11.96 -7.61 -3.22
CA TYR A 321 12.79 -6.94 -2.22
C TYR A 321 12.22 -5.56 -1.99
N ILE A 322 11.92 -5.24 -0.73
CA ILE A 322 11.37 -3.96 -0.31
C ILE A 322 12.36 -3.30 0.65
N LYS A 323 12.52 -2.00 0.47
CA LYS A 323 13.24 -1.10 1.36
C LYS A 323 12.26 -0.03 1.82
N ASP A 324 12.03 0.00 3.13
CA ASP A 324 11.27 1.04 3.79
C ASP A 324 12.23 2.02 4.46
N THR A 325 11.99 3.31 4.26
CA THR A 325 12.65 4.39 4.98
C THR A 325 11.60 5.29 5.60
N TRP A 326 11.77 5.68 6.86
CA TRP A 326 10.82 6.57 7.52
C TRP A 326 11.51 7.58 8.42
N ASP A 327 10.81 8.67 8.69
CA ASP A 327 11.20 9.68 9.67
C ASP A 327 9.97 10.32 10.30
N GLU A 328 10.17 10.87 11.49
CA GLU A 328 9.15 11.51 12.28
C GLU A 328 9.62 12.86 12.81
N ILE A 329 8.69 13.81 12.90
CA ILE A 329 8.95 15.16 13.41
C ILE A 329 7.82 15.56 14.34
N ILE A 330 8.16 16.08 15.52
CA ILE A 330 7.21 16.75 16.41
C ILE A 330 7.56 18.23 16.54
N ASN A 331 6.57 19.08 16.32
CA ASN A 331 6.62 20.50 16.65
C ASN A 331 5.65 20.76 17.79
N ALA A 332 6.09 21.43 18.86
CA ALA A 332 5.27 21.80 20.01
C ALA A 332 5.38 23.30 20.29
N ARG A 333 4.27 23.90 20.74
CA ARG A 333 4.19 25.31 21.13
C ARG A 333 3.36 25.46 22.40
N TYR A 334 3.77 26.43 23.21
CA TYR A 334 3.19 26.77 24.49
C TYR A 334 2.85 28.26 24.56
N SER A 335 1.83 28.58 25.33
CA SER A 335 1.27 29.93 25.44
C SER A 335 2.16 30.91 26.22
N ASP A 336 3.15 30.40 26.95
CA ASP A 336 4.21 31.18 27.62
C ASP A 336 5.36 31.59 26.68
N GLY A 337 5.32 31.14 25.42
CA GLY A 337 6.31 31.43 24.39
C GLY A 337 7.35 30.34 24.18
N TYR A 338 7.31 29.23 24.93
CA TYR A 338 8.17 28.08 24.66
C TYR A 338 7.74 27.35 23.37
N SER A 339 8.72 26.86 22.61
CA SER A 339 8.49 26.04 21.42
C SER A 339 9.64 25.08 21.21
N SER A 340 9.35 23.90 20.69
CA SER A 340 10.35 22.89 20.36
C SER A 340 10.05 22.22 19.02
N GLU A 341 11.10 21.86 18.30
CA GLU A 341 11.04 20.99 17.13
C GLU A 341 12.04 19.85 17.35
N ILE A 342 11.54 18.61 17.42
CA ILE A 342 12.36 17.41 17.58
C ILE A 342 12.16 16.53 16.35
N LEU A 343 13.27 16.07 15.79
CA LEU A 343 13.31 15.20 14.63
C LEU A 343 13.85 13.83 15.05
N SER A 344 13.25 12.76 14.53
CA SER A 344 13.86 11.45 14.63
C SER A 344 15.05 11.34 13.66
N PRO A 345 15.96 10.38 13.89
CA PRO A 345 16.80 9.85 12.84
C PRO A 345 15.99 9.28 11.66
N VAL A 346 16.66 8.98 10.55
CA VAL A 346 16.05 8.23 9.45
C VAL A 346 16.11 6.74 9.77
N GLY A 347 14.93 6.11 9.87
CA GLY A 347 14.78 4.67 10.00
C GLY A 347 14.87 4.00 8.64
N GLU A 348 15.44 2.80 8.61
CA GLU A 348 15.53 1.98 7.40
C GLU A 348 15.33 0.52 7.76
N TYR A 349 14.53 -0.20 6.96
CA TYR A 349 14.37 -1.63 7.09
C TYR A 349 14.18 -2.30 5.73
N ASN A 350 14.94 -3.37 5.49
CA ASN A 350 14.91 -4.15 4.25
C ASN A 350 14.32 -5.53 4.51
N TYR A 351 13.42 -5.96 3.63
CA TYR A 351 12.73 -7.22 3.76
C TYR A 351 12.28 -7.74 2.40
N ARG A 352 11.75 -8.96 2.40
CA ARG A 352 11.24 -9.63 1.21
C ARG A 352 9.77 -9.92 1.35
N ILE A 353 9.04 -9.80 0.25
CA ILE A 353 7.64 -10.23 0.13
C ILE A 353 7.52 -11.19 -1.05
N ASN A 354 6.89 -12.34 -0.80
CA ASN A 354 6.39 -13.20 -1.85
C ASN A 354 4.89 -12.99 -2.00
N THR A 355 4.50 -12.45 -3.15
CA THR A 355 3.08 -12.19 -3.46
C THR A 355 2.35 -13.50 -3.82
N PRO A 356 1.01 -13.52 -3.86
CA PRO A 356 0.27 -14.73 -4.21
C PRO A 356 0.50 -15.18 -5.65
N PHE A 357 0.39 -16.50 -5.86
CA PHE A 357 0.15 -17.04 -7.18
C PHE A 357 -1.19 -16.53 -7.75
N ARG A 358 -1.22 -16.23 -9.05
CA ARG A 358 -2.42 -15.74 -9.74
C ARG A 358 -2.76 -16.60 -10.94
N TRP A 359 -4.04 -16.72 -11.22
CA TRP A 359 -4.55 -17.39 -12.40
C TRP A 359 -5.73 -16.62 -12.99
N ASN A 360 -5.89 -16.71 -14.31
CA ASN A 360 -6.99 -16.13 -15.05
C ASN A 360 -7.57 -17.18 -15.99
N ILE A 361 -8.89 -17.20 -16.12
CA ILE A 361 -9.59 -17.93 -17.18
C ILE A 361 -10.60 -16.98 -17.80
N GLY A 362 -10.81 -17.08 -19.10
CA GLY A 362 -11.75 -16.20 -19.78
C GLY A 362 -12.28 -16.78 -21.08
N GLY A 363 -13.41 -16.26 -21.50
CA GLY A 363 -14.06 -16.62 -22.75
C GLY A 363 -14.64 -15.38 -23.42
N SER A 364 -14.56 -15.31 -24.73
CA SER A 364 -15.15 -14.23 -25.51
C SER A 364 -15.75 -14.71 -26.81
N TYR A 365 -16.77 -14.00 -27.28
CA TYR A 365 -17.39 -14.23 -28.56
C TYR A 365 -17.34 -12.95 -29.40
N VAL A 366 -16.73 -13.03 -30.58
CA VAL A 366 -16.58 -11.92 -31.52
C VAL A 366 -17.63 -12.02 -32.62
N PHE A 367 -18.54 -11.05 -32.67
CA PHE A 367 -19.60 -10.94 -33.67
C PHE A 367 -19.08 -10.26 -34.94
N GLY A 368 -18.10 -10.88 -35.59
CA GLY A 368 -17.47 -10.35 -36.81
C GLY A 368 -16.87 -8.97 -36.57
N LYS A 369 -17.38 -7.95 -37.29
CA LYS A 369 -16.92 -6.55 -37.19
C LYS A 369 -17.83 -5.66 -36.33
N ILE A 370 -18.91 -6.22 -35.76
CA ILE A 370 -19.98 -5.45 -35.09
C ILE A 370 -19.63 -5.20 -33.63
N GLY A 371 -19.05 -6.20 -32.95
CA GLY A 371 -18.69 -6.12 -31.54
C GLY A 371 -18.24 -7.45 -30.98
N LEU A 372 -18.02 -7.50 -29.66
CA LEU A 372 -17.66 -8.71 -28.93
C LEU A 372 -18.20 -8.66 -27.51
N VAL A 373 -18.36 -9.84 -26.90
CA VAL A 373 -18.62 -10.02 -25.48
C VAL A 373 -17.48 -10.83 -24.89
N SER A 374 -16.98 -10.42 -23.72
CA SER A 374 -15.88 -11.08 -23.01
C SER A 374 -16.25 -11.22 -21.54
N ILE A 375 -15.85 -12.34 -20.93
CA ILE A 375 -16.01 -12.61 -19.51
C ILE A 375 -14.70 -13.19 -19.02
N ASP A 376 -14.18 -12.63 -17.94
CA ASP A 376 -12.94 -13.07 -17.31
C ASP A 376 -13.14 -13.36 -15.83
N TYR A 377 -12.47 -14.40 -15.34
CA TYR A 377 -12.43 -14.78 -13.94
C TYR A 377 -10.97 -14.91 -13.49
N GLU A 378 -10.58 -14.05 -12.54
CA GLU A 378 -9.25 -14.01 -11.93
C GLU A 378 -9.33 -14.53 -10.50
N GLY A 379 -8.31 -15.28 -10.07
CA GLY A 379 -8.15 -15.71 -8.69
C GLY A 379 -6.74 -15.50 -8.14
N ALA A 380 -6.66 -15.10 -6.87
CA ALA A 380 -5.43 -15.00 -6.10
C ALA A 380 -5.69 -15.37 -4.63
N ASN A 381 -4.78 -16.12 -4.00
CA ASN A 381 -4.89 -16.43 -2.58
C ASN A 381 -4.03 -15.52 -1.70
N TYR A 382 -4.60 -14.46 -1.12
CA TYR A 382 -3.82 -13.52 -0.31
C TYR A 382 -3.34 -14.11 1.02
N SER A 383 -3.92 -15.21 1.49
CA SER A 383 -3.43 -15.94 2.66
C SER A 383 -2.08 -16.64 2.42
N SER A 384 -1.60 -16.67 1.17
CA SER A 384 -0.31 -17.27 0.81
C SER A 384 0.81 -16.24 0.65
N ILE A 385 0.58 -14.97 1.04
CA ILE A 385 1.66 -13.99 1.13
C ILE A 385 2.65 -14.47 2.19
N ILE A 386 3.95 -14.30 1.91
CA ILE A 386 5.00 -14.60 2.89
C ILE A 386 5.93 -13.40 2.98
N MET A 387 6.17 -12.95 4.20
CA MET A 387 7.18 -11.95 4.55
C MET A 387 8.42 -12.63 5.12
N MET A 388 9.59 -12.09 4.80
CA MET A 388 10.88 -12.60 5.26
C MET A 388 11.85 -11.44 5.45
N THR A 389 12.87 -11.63 6.27
CA THR A 389 14.00 -10.71 6.33
C THR A 389 14.76 -10.62 5.01
N GLU A 390 15.66 -9.64 4.88
CA GLU A 390 16.52 -9.49 3.71
C GLU A 390 17.35 -10.75 3.39
N ASP A 391 17.73 -11.56 4.39
CA ASP A 391 18.44 -12.83 4.23
C ASP A 391 17.52 -14.05 3.99
N GLY A 392 16.20 -13.85 4.02
CA GLY A 392 15.21 -14.89 3.73
C GLY A 392 14.76 -15.70 4.95
N ASN A 393 14.92 -15.16 6.15
CA ASN A 393 14.45 -15.77 7.39
C ASN A 393 12.99 -15.37 7.67
N GLU A 394 12.09 -16.34 7.64
CA GLU A 394 10.66 -16.13 7.96
C GLU A 394 10.40 -15.92 9.47
N ARG A 395 11.35 -16.30 10.34
CA ARG A 395 11.11 -16.35 11.79
C ARG A 395 10.84 -14.99 12.41
N GLU A 396 11.50 -13.95 11.92
CA GLU A 396 11.28 -12.57 12.39
C GLU A 396 9.88 -12.07 12.01
N PHE A 397 9.29 -12.64 10.96
CA PHE A 397 7.96 -12.32 10.45
C PHE A 397 6.90 -13.37 10.83
N ASN A 398 7.18 -14.25 11.80
CA ASN A 398 6.25 -15.34 12.15
C ASN A 398 4.87 -14.80 12.56
N ASN A 399 4.82 -13.67 13.24
CA ASN A 399 3.57 -13.07 13.72
C ASN A 399 2.78 -12.48 12.55
N GLU A 400 3.44 -11.73 11.67
CA GLU A 400 2.87 -11.14 10.47
C GLU A 400 2.37 -12.23 9.52
N ASN A 401 3.17 -13.28 9.31
CA ASN A 401 2.82 -14.43 8.47
C ASN A 401 1.65 -15.24 9.06
N ALA A 402 1.59 -15.40 10.38
CA ALA A 402 0.44 -16.02 11.05
C ALA A 402 -0.82 -15.16 10.87
N TYR A 403 -0.72 -13.85 11.07
CA TYR A 403 -1.82 -12.92 10.85
C TYR A 403 -2.30 -12.95 9.39
N ILE A 404 -1.39 -12.90 8.41
CA ILE A 404 -1.70 -13.04 6.98
C ILE A 404 -2.47 -14.32 6.70
N LYS A 405 -2.00 -15.45 7.25
CA LYS A 405 -2.61 -16.76 7.02
C LYS A 405 -4.02 -16.86 7.59
N ASP A 406 -4.25 -16.26 8.76
CA ASP A 406 -5.52 -16.36 9.49
C ASP A 406 -6.53 -15.29 9.06
N ALA A 407 -6.08 -14.08 8.74
CA ALA A 407 -6.94 -12.93 8.42
C ALA A 407 -7.19 -12.75 6.92
N TYR A 408 -6.24 -13.11 6.05
CA TYR A 408 -6.42 -12.92 4.60
C TYR A 408 -7.03 -14.16 3.94
N GLN A 409 -7.67 -13.91 2.79
CA GLN A 409 -8.46 -14.91 2.09
C GLN A 409 -8.17 -14.92 0.60
N SER A 410 -8.67 -15.95 -0.08
CA SER A 410 -8.71 -15.96 -1.53
C SER A 410 -9.70 -14.92 -2.04
N ALA A 411 -9.26 -14.15 -3.02
CA ALA A 411 -10.08 -13.19 -3.73
C ALA A 411 -10.30 -13.67 -5.16
N TYR A 412 -11.52 -13.48 -5.64
CA TYR A 412 -11.90 -13.79 -7.00
C TYR A 412 -12.56 -12.56 -7.63
N THR A 413 -12.14 -12.22 -8.84
CA THR A 413 -12.67 -11.06 -9.57
C THR A 413 -13.31 -11.54 -10.85
N LEU A 414 -14.58 -11.18 -11.04
CA LEU A 414 -15.31 -11.37 -12.30
C LEU A 414 -15.35 -10.03 -13.04
N ARG A 415 -15.01 -10.04 -14.33
CA ARG A 415 -15.05 -8.86 -15.20
C ARG A 415 -15.94 -9.12 -16.41
#